data_AF-A0A9N9JAD3-F1
#
_entry.id   AF-A0A9N9JAD3-F1
#
_cell.length_a   1.000
_cell.length_b   1.000
_cell.length_c   1.000
_cell.angle_alpha   90.00
_cell.angle_beta   90.00
_cell.angle_gamma   90.00
#
_symmetry.space_group_name_H-M   'P 1'
#
loop_
_entity.id
_entity.type
_entity.pdbx_description
1 polymer ?
#
loop_
_entity_poly.entity_id
_entity_poly.type
_entity_poly.pdbx_seq_one_letter_code
_entity_poly.pdbx_strand_id
1 'polypeptide(L)'
;ILSESCEELWEGNLWAESPLFGQSHITTSRGSFKCGDFIQYHSSDSLKHGRIQSFVVKDNTMKVRIQRLIPYSKIPQNLYSLERAFQAQKEWFLVEEMNDHIIELSSLLQKIV
;
A
#
# COMPACT_ATOMS: atom_id res chain seq x y z
N ILE A 1 2.21 29.15 19.49
CA ILE A 1 1.97 27.71 19.25
C ILE A 1 0.86 27.67 18.22
N LEU A 2 1.17 27.38 16.96
CA LEU A 2 0.15 27.30 15.91
C LEU A 2 -0.71 26.07 16.20
N SER A 3 -1.89 26.26 16.76
CA SER A 3 -2.96 25.27 16.70
C SER A 3 -3.59 25.38 15.31
N GLU A 4 -2.85 24.97 14.29
CA GLU A 4 -3.46 24.73 12.98
C GLU A 4 -4.35 23.50 13.16
N SER A 5 -5.65 23.72 13.17
CA SER A 5 -6.63 22.66 12.97
C SER A 5 -6.29 21.96 11.66
N CYS A 6 -5.75 20.73 11.75
CA CYS A 6 -5.52 19.89 10.59
C CYS A 6 -6.87 19.37 10.12
N GLU A 7 -7.42 19.99 9.08
CA GLU A 7 -8.66 19.57 8.45
C GLU A 7 -8.32 18.77 7.20
N GLU A 8 -8.77 17.52 7.14
CA GLU A 8 -8.63 16.66 5.97
C GLU A 8 -10.00 16.50 5.30
N LEU A 9 -10.05 16.74 3.99
CA LEU A 9 -11.22 16.49 3.16
C LEU A 9 -11.04 15.17 2.45
N TRP A 10 -11.91 14.22 2.74
CA TRP A 10 -11.86 12.86 2.18
C TRP A 10 -13.05 12.60 1.28
N GLU A 11 -12.79 11.91 0.16
CA GLU A 11 -13.84 11.42 -0.73
C GLU A 11 -14.06 9.92 -0.51
N GLY A 12 -15.32 9.53 -0.32
CA GLY A 12 -15.70 8.12 -0.14
C GLY A 12 -14.99 7.46 1.05
N ASN A 13 -14.32 6.34 0.81
CA ASN A 13 -13.65 5.54 1.85
C ASN A 13 -12.14 5.84 1.96
N LEU A 14 -11.63 6.87 1.25
CA LEU A 14 -10.21 7.23 1.29
C LEU A 14 -9.74 7.69 2.68
N TRP A 15 -10.66 8.15 3.52
CA TRP A 15 -10.37 8.53 4.91
C TRP A 15 -9.67 7.44 5.71
N ALA A 16 -9.84 6.17 5.35
CA ALA A 16 -9.20 5.06 6.03
C ALA A 16 -7.67 5.07 5.86
N GLU A 17 -7.12 5.80 4.89
CA GLU A 17 -5.68 6.01 4.73
C GLU A 17 -5.13 7.07 5.70
N SER A 18 -6.02 7.89 6.29
CA SER A 18 -5.62 8.91 7.23
C SER A 18 -5.02 8.30 8.49
N PRO A 19 -3.86 8.79 8.96
CA PRO A 19 -3.38 8.47 10.30
C PRO A 19 -4.31 8.98 11.41
N LEU A 20 -5.18 9.95 11.11
CA LEU A 20 -6.12 10.58 12.05
C LEU A 20 -7.39 9.76 12.25
N PHE A 21 -7.70 8.82 11.36
CA PHE A 21 -8.95 8.06 11.37
C PHE A 21 -8.72 6.56 11.23
N GLY A 22 -9.35 5.77 12.11
CA GLY A 22 -9.24 4.31 12.11
C GLY A 22 -7.95 3.79 12.75
N GLN A 23 -7.65 2.51 12.49
CA GLN A 23 -6.43 1.88 12.98
C GLN A 23 -5.27 2.29 12.06
N SER A 24 -4.33 3.09 12.57
CA SER A 24 -3.20 3.62 11.78
C SER A 24 -1.95 2.74 11.82
N HIS A 25 -1.91 1.77 12.74
CA HIS A 25 -0.80 0.82 12.89
C HIS A 25 -1.26 -0.52 13.47
N ILE A 26 -0.50 -1.59 13.23
CA ILE A 26 -0.74 -2.91 13.83
C ILE A 26 0.59 -3.57 14.17
N THR A 27 0.59 -4.40 15.21
CA THR A 27 1.73 -5.24 15.58
C THR A 27 1.41 -6.70 15.31
N THR A 28 2.32 -7.36 14.59
CA THR A 28 2.24 -8.78 14.26
C THR A 28 3.48 -9.49 14.81
N SER A 29 3.53 -10.82 14.70
CA SER A 29 4.75 -11.59 15.02
C SER A 29 5.97 -11.22 14.16
N ARG A 30 5.76 -10.54 13.02
CA ARG A 30 6.81 -10.10 12.10
C ARG A 30 7.24 -8.63 12.31
N GLY A 31 6.60 -7.93 13.26
CA GLY A 31 6.89 -6.54 13.58
C GLY A 31 5.66 -5.64 13.50
N SER A 32 5.91 -4.34 13.69
CA SER A 32 4.89 -3.30 13.67
C SER A 32 4.82 -2.61 12.33
N PHE A 33 3.63 -2.49 11.77
CA PHE A 33 3.33 -1.88 10.47
C PHE A 33 2.38 -0.69 10.65
N LYS A 34 2.50 0.33 9.82
CA LYS A 34 1.61 1.50 9.81
C LYS A 34 1.17 1.86 8.39
N CYS A 35 0.09 2.65 8.29
CA CYS A 35 -0.31 3.24 7.02
C CYS A 35 0.87 4.01 6.39
N GLY A 36 1.01 3.89 5.08
CA GLY A 36 2.12 4.45 4.32
C GLY A 36 3.39 3.59 4.30
N ASP A 37 3.54 2.55 5.14
CA ASP A 37 4.71 1.68 5.08
C ASP A 37 4.78 0.94 3.74
N PHE A 38 5.97 0.92 3.14
CA PHE A 38 6.27 0.05 2.01
C PHE A 38 6.63 -1.34 2.52
N ILE A 39 5.97 -2.35 2.00
CA ILE A 39 6.06 -3.72 2.49
C ILE A 39 6.22 -4.74 1.37
N GLN A 40 6.73 -5.90 1.76
CA GLN A 40 6.71 -7.13 1.00
C GLN A 40 5.64 -8.06 1.56
N TYR A 41 4.89 -8.75 0.70
CA TYR A 41 3.82 -9.67 1.10
C TYR A 41 3.66 -10.84 0.14
N HIS A 42 3.00 -11.90 0.60
CA HIS A 42 2.58 -13.02 -0.25
C HIS A 42 1.19 -12.78 -0.86
N SER A 43 1.07 -13.04 -2.17
CA SER A 43 -0.20 -13.12 -2.88
C SER A 43 -0.17 -14.28 -3.87
N SER A 44 -1.06 -15.26 -3.70
CA SER A 44 -1.22 -16.42 -4.60
C SER A 44 0.13 -17.01 -5.05
N ASP A 45 0.93 -17.44 -4.07
CA ASP A 45 2.25 -18.06 -4.23
C ASP A 45 3.37 -17.17 -4.81
N SER A 46 3.12 -15.88 -4.98
CA SER A 46 4.14 -14.95 -5.46
C SER A 46 4.42 -13.83 -4.46
N LEU A 47 5.69 -13.46 -4.42
CA LEU A 47 6.15 -12.33 -3.63
C LEU A 47 5.77 -11.03 -4.34
N LYS A 48 5.18 -10.11 -3.59
CA LYS A 48 4.74 -8.80 -4.08
C LYS A 48 5.27 -7.69 -3.18
N HIS A 49 5.26 -6.48 -3.73
CA HIS A 49 5.56 -5.25 -3.01
C HIS A 49 4.36 -4.31 -3.09
N GLY A 50 4.22 -3.48 -2.09
CA GLY A 50 3.13 -2.52 -2.02
C GLY A 50 3.31 -1.53 -0.89
N ARG A 51 2.35 -0.63 -0.77
CA ARG A 51 2.23 0.34 0.32
C ARG A 51 0.96 0.04 1.10
N ILE A 52 1.04 0.04 2.42
CA ILE A 52 -0.15 -0.10 3.27
C ILE A 52 -1.00 1.16 3.10
N GLN A 53 -2.21 1.01 2.59
CA GLN A 53 -3.19 2.10 2.55
C GLN A 53 -3.88 2.21 3.90
N SER A 54 -4.48 1.11 4.36
CA SER A 54 -5.27 1.10 5.58
C SER A 54 -5.42 -0.30 6.16
N PHE A 55 -5.84 -0.34 7.43
CA PHE A 55 -6.26 -1.57 8.08
C PHE A 55 -7.79 -1.58 8.16
N VAL A 56 -8.41 -2.65 7.64
CA VAL A 56 -9.86 -2.71 7.43
C VAL A 56 -10.44 -3.98 8.04
N VAL A 57 -11.64 -3.88 8.60
CA VAL A 57 -12.40 -5.07 9.03
C VAL A 57 -13.22 -5.57 7.85
N LYS A 58 -12.98 -6.81 7.43
CA LYS A 58 -13.75 -7.48 6.37
C LYS A 58 -13.99 -8.92 6.79
N ASP A 59 -15.21 -9.41 6.64
CA ASP A 59 -15.61 -10.76 7.10
C ASP A 59 -15.33 -10.99 8.60
N ASN A 60 -15.57 -9.96 9.42
CA ASN A 60 -15.30 -9.92 10.87
C ASN A 60 -13.83 -10.13 11.27
N THR A 61 -12.89 -10.07 10.33
CA THR A 61 -11.44 -10.16 10.59
C THR A 61 -10.72 -8.90 10.13
N MET A 62 -9.64 -8.57 10.84
CA MET A 62 -8.78 -7.45 10.48
C MET A 62 -7.90 -7.85 9.29
N LYS A 63 -7.91 -7.02 8.25
CA LYS A 63 -7.17 -7.21 7.00
C LYS A 63 -6.42 -5.95 6.65
N VAL A 64 -5.55 -6.03 5.64
CA VAL A 64 -4.74 -4.92 5.17
C VAL A 64 -5.12 -4.59 3.75
N ARG A 65 -5.49 -3.34 3.50
CA ARG A 65 -5.63 -2.80 2.15
C ARG A 65 -4.26 -2.31 1.67
N ILE A 66 -3.85 -2.77 0.50
CA ILE A 66 -2.54 -2.51 -0.08
C ILE A 66 -2.69 -1.79 -1.41
N GLN A 67 -1.92 -0.73 -1.60
CA GLN A 67 -1.64 -0.20 -2.93
C GLN A 67 -0.48 -0.98 -3.55
N ARG A 68 -0.67 -1.56 -4.73
CA ARG A 68 0.36 -2.42 -5.33
C ARG A 68 1.51 -1.62 -5.94
N LEU A 69 2.71 -2.15 -5.79
CA LEU A 69 3.88 -1.76 -6.57
C LEU A 69 4.09 -2.74 -7.71
N ILE A 70 4.29 -2.21 -8.93
CA ILE A 70 4.65 -3.01 -10.11
C ILE A 70 6.04 -2.60 -10.62
N PRO A 71 6.83 -3.54 -11.14
CA PRO A 71 8.08 -3.20 -11.80
C PRO A 71 7.78 -2.55 -13.16
N TYR A 72 8.77 -1.84 -13.71
CA TYR A 72 8.70 -1.26 -15.06
C TYR A 72 8.23 -2.26 -16.13
N SER A 73 8.64 -3.52 -16.05
CA SER A 73 8.23 -4.57 -17.01
C SER A 73 6.73 -4.85 -17.06
N LYS A 74 5.95 -4.36 -16.09
CA LYS A 74 4.49 -4.56 -16.01
C LYS A 74 3.68 -3.29 -16.26
N ILE A 75 4.32 -2.16 -16.57
CA ILE A 75 3.56 -0.95 -16.91
C ILE A 75 2.87 -1.11 -18.26
N PRO A 76 1.73 -0.44 -18.48
CA PRO A 76 1.07 -0.40 -19.78
C PRO A 76 2.01 0.07 -20.90
N GLN A 77 1.95 -0.57 -22.07
CA GLN A 77 2.86 -0.29 -23.19
C GLN A 77 2.80 1.17 -23.68
N ASN A 78 1.65 1.84 -23.56
CA ASN A 78 1.51 3.25 -23.92
C ASN A 78 2.25 4.21 -22.98
N LEU A 79 2.67 3.74 -21.80
CA LEU A 79 3.54 4.48 -20.86
C LEU A 79 5.01 4.05 -20.97
N TYR A 80 5.31 3.10 -21.86
CA TYR A 80 6.65 2.59 -22.08
C TYR A 80 7.46 3.60 -22.91
N SER A 81 8.67 3.94 -22.45
CA SER A 81 9.63 4.69 -23.26
C SER A 81 11.01 4.03 -23.20
N LEU A 82 11.69 3.96 -24.35
CA LEU A 82 13.04 3.40 -24.42
C LEU A 82 14.03 4.18 -23.54
N GLU A 83 13.82 5.50 -23.41
CA GLU A 83 14.58 6.37 -22.51
C GLU A 83 14.45 5.94 -21.04
N ARG A 84 13.24 5.59 -20.58
CA ARG A 84 13.03 5.09 -19.21
C ARG A 84 13.51 3.67 -19.04
N ALA A 85 13.49 2.83 -20.07
CA ALA A 85 13.81 1.41 -19.95
C ALA A 85 15.23 1.12 -19.39
N PHE A 86 16.20 2.00 -19.64
CA PHE A 86 17.56 1.86 -19.10
C PHE A 86 17.67 2.24 -17.62
N GLN A 87 16.89 3.20 -17.14
CA GLN A 87 16.92 3.69 -15.75
C GLN A 87 15.91 2.95 -14.85
N ALA A 88 14.77 2.55 -15.41
CA ALA A 88 13.62 2.03 -14.68
C ALA A 88 13.72 0.54 -14.29
N GLN A 89 14.80 -0.17 -14.63
CA GLN A 89 14.97 -1.58 -14.21
C GLN A 89 15.02 -1.74 -12.68
N LYS A 90 15.32 -0.66 -11.95
CA LYS A 90 15.33 -0.63 -10.48
C LYS A 90 14.15 0.14 -9.88
N GLU A 91 13.24 0.64 -10.72
CA GLU A 91 12.11 1.45 -10.28
C GLU A 91 10.85 0.60 -10.06
N TRP A 92 10.08 0.99 -9.05
CA TRP A 92 8.78 0.44 -8.75
C TRP A 92 7.73 1.55 -8.87
N PHE A 93 6.60 1.20 -9.47
CA PHE A 93 5.52 2.12 -9.75
C PHE A 93 4.32 1.78 -8.88
N LEU A 94 3.80 2.78 -8.15
CA LEU A 94 2.51 2.65 -7.47
C LEU A 94 1.39 2.65 -8.51
N VAL A 95 0.45 1.72 -8.34
CA VAL A 95 -0.70 1.60 -9.23
C VAL A 95 -1.95 1.90 -8.44
N GLU A 96 -2.74 2.85 -8.93
CA GLU A 96 -4.12 3.03 -8.52
C GLU A 96 -5.01 2.04 -9.28
N GLU A 97 -5.73 1.22 -8.54
CA GLU A 97 -6.66 0.25 -9.09
C GLU A 97 -8.08 0.54 -8.65
N MET A 98 -9.05 0.26 -9.52
CA MET A 98 -10.46 0.43 -9.18
C MET A 98 -10.92 -0.51 -8.06
N ASN A 99 -10.28 -1.68 -7.94
CA ASN A 99 -10.60 -2.68 -6.93
C ASN A 99 -9.56 -2.68 -5.82
N ASP A 100 -10.06 -2.72 -4.59
CA ASP A 100 -9.21 -2.80 -3.41
C ASP A 100 -8.41 -4.12 -3.39
N HIS A 101 -7.10 -4.01 -3.21
CA HIS A 101 -6.26 -5.18 -2.97
C HIS A 101 -6.14 -5.43 -1.46
N ILE A 102 -7.03 -6.28 -0.93
CA ILE A 102 -7.11 -6.61 0.49
C ILE A 102 -6.49 -7.97 0.75
N ILE A 103 -5.56 -8.04 1.70
CA ILE A 103 -4.85 -9.26 2.10
C ILE A 103 -5.00 -9.54 3.59
N GLU A 104 -4.76 -10.79 3.98
CA GLU A 104 -4.70 -11.17 5.39
C GLU A 104 -3.43 -10.59 6.05
N LEU A 105 -3.50 -10.29 7.35
CA LEU A 105 -2.35 -9.78 8.11
C LEU A 105 -1.16 -10.74 8.11
N SER A 106 -1.42 -12.05 8.07
CA SER A 106 -0.40 -13.10 8.02
C SER A 106 0.42 -13.11 6.73
N SER A 107 -0.09 -12.48 5.67
CA SER A 107 0.59 -12.34 4.38
C SER A 107 1.68 -11.26 4.38
N LEU A 108 1.66 -10.33 5.34
CA LEU A 108 2.73 -9.34 5.52
C LEU A 108 4.05 -10.05 5.88
N LEU A 109 5.17 -9.59 5.33
CA LEU A 109 6.48 -10.18 5.58
C LEU A 109 7.43 -9.23 6.30
N GLN A 110 7.72 -8.10 5.69
CA GLN A 110 8.68 -7.11 6.18
C GLN A 110 8.46 -5.76 5.52
N LYS A 111 9.04 -4.71 6.12
CA LYS A 111 9.17 -3.39 5.48
C LYS A 111 10.35 -3.38 4.52
N ILE A 112 10.30 -2.54 3.49
CA ILE A 112 11.34 -2.48 2.45
C ILE A 112 12.02 -1.11 2.30
N VAL A 113 11.54 -0.09 3.04
CA VAL A 113 12.14 1.26 3.13
C VAL A 113 12.06 1.74 4.57
#